data_AF-I4HKH9-F1
#
_entry.id   AF-I4HKH9-F1
#
_cell.length_a   1.000
_cell.length_b   1.000
_cell.length_c   1.000
_cell.angle_alpha   90.00
_cell.angle_beta   90.00
_cell.angle_gamma   90.00
#
_symmetry.space_group_name_H-M   'P 1'
#
loop_
_entity.id
_entity.type
_entity.pdbx_description
1 polymer ?
#
loop_
_entity_poly.entity_id
_entity_poly.type
_entity_poly.pdbx_seq_one_letter_code
_entity_poly.pdbx_strand_id
1 'polypeptide(L)' 'MIQTDQQFPSVGSQTKGLLVNADGSVDIYFGTKPLAGKENNWVQTNPGTGWNTILRLYGPLEPWFDKTWRPGEIELLK' A
#
# COMPACT_ATOMS: atom_id res chain seq x y z
N MET A 1 3.04 11.89 9.37
CA MET A 1 3.20 11.12 8.12
C MET A 1 4.63 11.31 7.63
N ILE A 2 5.21 10.33 6.91
CA ILE A 2 6.54 10.47 6.32
C ILE A 2 6.56 11.63 5.30
N GLN A 3 7.66 12.39 5.27
CA GLN A 3 7.84 13.51 4.34
C GLN A 3 8.65 13.03 3.13
N THR A 4 8.08 13.10 1.94
CA THR A 4 8.64 12.59 0.68
C THR A 4 8.26 13.51 -0.48
N ASP A 5 8.70 13.19 -1.70
CA ASP A 5 8.30 13.96 -2.89
C ASP A 5 6.86 13.68 -3.33
N GLN A 6 6.31 12.51 -2.97
CA GLN A 6 4.88 12.22 -3.17
C GLN A 6 3.99 13.19 -2.39
N GLN A 7 3.00 13.78 -3.08
CA GLN A 7 2.00 14.66 -2.45
C GLN A 7 1.25 13.96 -1.32
N PHE A 8 0.94 12.67 -1.48
CA PHE A 8 0.24 11.88 -0.48
C PHE A 8 1.08 10.65 -0.09
N PRO A 9 1.36 10.46 1.22
CA PRO A 9 2.08 9.30 1.73
C PRO A 9 1.13 8.11 1.92
N SER A 10 0.33 7.81 0.89
CA SER A 10 -0.69 6.75 0.90
C SER A 10 -1.09 6.35 -0.50
N VAL A 11 -1.38 5.06 -0.68
CA VAL A 11 -2.12 4.51 -1.83
C VAL A 11 -3.41 3.89 -1.30
N GLY A 12 -4.51 3.99 -2.06
CA GLY A 12 -5.78 3.39 -1.68
C GLY A 12 -6.71 3.17 -2.86
N SER A 13 -7.91 2.66 -2.59
CA SER A 13 -8.90 2.30 -3.62
C SER A 13 -9.37 3.46 -4.51
N GLN A 14 -9.15 4.71 -4.07
CA GLN A 14 -9.48 5.92 -4.84
C GLN A 14 -8.28 6.49 -5.61
N THR A 15 -7.10 5.87 -5.53
CA THR A 15 -5.93 6.28 -6.32
C THR A 15 -6.25 6.10 -7.80
N LYS A 16 -6.15 7.20 -8.57
CA LYS A 16 -6.39 7.16 -10.01
C LYS A 16 -5.39 6.23 -10.69
N GLY A 17 -5.90 5.25 -11.44
CA GLY A 17 -5.06 4.29 -12.15
C GLY A 17 -4.42 3.22 -11.27
N LEU A 18 -4.95 2.98 -10.06
CA LEU A 18 -4.56 1.85 -9.22
C LEU A 18 -4.57 0.56 -10.04
N LEU A 19 -3.47 -0.18 -9.96
CA LEU A 19 -3.32 -1.47 -10.61
C LEU A 19 -3.92 -2.54 -9.72
N VAL A 20 -4.84 -3.32 -10.29
CA VAL A 20 -5.51 -4.44 -9.64
C VAL A 20 -5.09 -5.71 -10.37
N ASN A 21 -4.74 -6.75 -9.62
CA ASN A 21 -4.36 -8.05 -10.15
C ASN A 21 -5.56 -8.78 -10.75
N ALA A 22 -5.31 -9.81 -11.57
CA ALA A 22 -6.37 -10.55 -12.25
C ALA A 22 -7.34 -11.26 -11.29
N ASP A 23 -6.88 -11.60 -10.08
CA ASP A 23 -7.68 -12.21 -9.00
C ASP A 23 -8.42 -11.18 -8.13
N GLY A 24 -8.30 -9.89 -8.45
CA GLY A 24 -8.90 -8.79 -7.68
C GLY A 24 -8.06 -8.30 -6.51
N SER A 25 -6.91 -8.91 -6.22
CA SER A 25 -5.97 -8.42 -5.20
C SER A 25 -5.23 -7.16 -5.66
N VAL A 26 -4.57 -6.48 -4.72
CA VAL A 26 -3.77 -5.27 -4.98
C VAL A 26 -2.45 -5.39 -4.24
N ASP A 27 -1.34 -5.29 -4.97
CA ASP A 27 -0.01 -5.18 -4.39
C ASP A 27 0.36 -3.72 -4.18
N ILE A 28 0.89 -3.40 -3.00
CA ILE A 28 1.43 -2.06 -2.68
C ILE A 28 2.91 -2.19 -2.40
N TYR A 29 3.71 -1.38 -3.10
CA TYR A 29 5.16 -1.38 -3.01
C TYR A 29 5.64 -0.22 -2.14
N PHE A 30 6.65 -0.46 -1.32
CA PHE A 30 7.29 0.55 -0.49
C PHE A 30 8.76 0.65 -0.91
N GLY A 31 9.26 1.86 -1.15
CA GLY A 31 10.65 2.04 -1.58
C GLY A 31 11.01 3.46 -1.92
N THR A 32 12.29 3.74 -2.20
CA THR A 32 12.77 5.09 -2.53
C THR A 32 12.41 5.53 -3.95
N LYS A 33 12.12 4.56 -4.83
CA LYS A 33 11.66 4.74 -6.21
C LYS A 33 10.59 3.70 -6.54
N PRO A 34 9.68 3.97 -7.48
CA PRO A 34 8.72 2.98 -7.93
C PRO A 34 9.42 1.88 -8.74
N LEU A 35 8.83 0.69 -8.74
CA LEU A 35 9.17 -0.33 -9.74
C LEU A 35 8.55 0.07 -11.08
N ALA A 36 9.23 -0.25 -12.17
CA ALA A 36 8.75 0.05 -13.51
C ALA A 36 7.35 -0.55 -13.75
N GLY A 37 6.41 0.30 -14.15
CA GLY A 37 5.03 -0.09 -14.41
C GLY A 37 4.18 -0.30 -13.15
N LYS A 38 4.67 0.06 -11.96
CA LYS A 38 3.95 -0.02 -10.67
C LYS A 38 3.85 1.35 -9.97
N GLU A 39 3.99 2.43 -10.73
CA GLU A 39 4.06 3.80 -10.22
C GLU A 39 2.81 4.21 -9.43
N ASN A 40 1.63 3.68 -9.82
CA ASN A 40 0.35 3.96 -9.14
C ASN A 40 0.11 3.10 -7.88
N ASN A 41 0.96 2.11 -7.62
CA ASN A 41 0.85 1.17 -6.50
C ASN A 41 2.01 1.32 -5.52
N TRP A 42 2.66 2.48 -5.49
CA TRP A 42 3.90 2.69 -4.74
C TRP A 42 3.78 3.82 -3.72
N VAL A 43 4.33 3.59 -2.53
CA VAL A 43 4.51 4.58 -1.47
C VAL A 43 6.00 4.85 -1.29
N GLN A 44 6.38 6.12 -1.42
CA GLN A 44 7.77 6.54 -1.27
C GLN A 44 8.25 6.40 0.19
N THR A 45 9.47 5.91 0.35
CA THR A 45 10.21 5.87 1.62
C THR A 45 11.54 6.61 1.50
N ASN A 46 12.14 7.02 2.62
CA ASN A 46 13.44 7.71 2.63
C ASN A 46 14.59 6.77 3.06
N PRO A 47 15.77 6.84 2.40
CA PRO A 47 16.95 6.12 2.85
C PRO A 47 17.30 6.45 4.31
N GLY A 48 17.62 5.44 5.11
CA GLY A 48 18.05 5.61 6.51
C GLY A 48 16.93 6.02 7.49
N THR A 49 15.68 6.13 7.05
CA THR A 49 14.54 6.54 7.88
C THR A 49 13.60 5.37 8.11
N GLY A 50 13.34 5.05 9.39
CA GLY A 50 12.33 4.06 9.77
C GLY A 50 10.91 4.54 9.47
N TRP A 51 10.01 3.60 9.18
CA TRP A 51 8.61 3.89 8.88
C TRP A 51 7.70 2.78 9.43
N ASN A 52 6.42 3.10 9.54
CA ASN A 52 5.33 2.17 9.83
C ASN A 52 4.13 2.47 8.93
N THR A 53 3.17 1.56 8.87
CA THR A 53 1.95 1.72 8.05
C THR A 53 0.68 1.68 8.91
N ILE A 54 -0.39 2.27 8.37
CA ILE A 54 -1.74 2.22 8.93
C ILE A 54 -2.68 1.80 7.81
N LEU A 55 -3.34 0.66 7.96
CA LEU A 55 -4.47 0.28 7.11
C LEU A 55 -5.73 1.01 7.59
N ARG A 56 -6.41 1.72 6.70
CA ARG A 56 -7.71 2.33 6.97
C ARG A 56 -8.78 1.65 6.13
N LEU A 57 -9.80 1.12 6.78
CA LEU A 57 -10.98 0.52 6.16
C LEU A 57 -12.18 1.43 6.41
N TYR A 58 -12.89 1.78 5.35
CA TYR A 58 -14.10 2.59 5.41
C TYR A 58 -15.30 1.70 5.09
N GLY A 59 -16.12 1.39 6.09
CA GLY A 59 -17.19 0.39 5.98
C GLY A 59 -16.68 -1.06 5.87
N PRO A 60 -15.82 -1.55 6.80
CA PRO A 60 -15.40 -2.95 6.80
C PRO A 60 -16.60 -3.89 6.98
N LEU A 61 -16.50 -5.07 6.36
CA LEU A 61 -17.51 -6.14 6.46
C LEU A 61 -17.21 -7.10 7.61
N GLU A 62 -18.17 -7.98 7.95
CA GLU A 62 -18.06 -8.99 9.02
C GLU A 62 -16.72 -9.77 9.07
N PRO A 63 -16.12 -10.21 7.93
CA PRO A 63 -14.85 -10.94 7.95
C PRO A 63 -13.69 -10.20 8.61
N TRP A 64 -13.72 -8.86 8.64
CA TRP A 64 -12.75 -8.06 9.38
C TRP A 64 -12.94 -8.19 10.89
N PHE A 65 -14.18 -8.13 11.37
CA PHE A 65 -14.51 -8.22 12.80
C PHE A 65 -14.32 -9.64 13.34
N ASP A 66 -14.73 -10.64 12.55
CA ASP A 66 -14.53 -12.06 12.85
C ASP A 66 -13.07 -12.52 12.71
N LYS A 67 -12.20 -11.66 12.16
CA LYS A 67 -10.78 -11.93 11.89
C LYS A 67 -10.55 -13.14 10.99
N THR A 68 -11.52 -13.45 10.12
CA THR A 68 -11.39 -14.50 9.10
C THR A 68 -10.67 -13.99 7.86
N TRP A 69 -10.54 -12.66 7.72
CA TRP A 69 -9.69 -12.02 6.73
C TRP A 69 -8.81 -10.93 7.35
N ARG A 70 -7.56 -10.84 6.87
CA ARG A 70 -6.60 -9.76 7.16
C ARG A 70 -5.68 -9.56 5.96
N PRO A 71 -5.07 -8.38 5.76
CA PRO A 71 -4.00 -8.23 4.77
C PRO A 71 -2.82 -9.15 5.12
N GLY A 72 -2.02 -9.49 4.11
CA GLY A 72 -0.72 -10.15 4.33
C GLY A 72 0.26 -9.25 5.08
N GLU A 73 1.37 -9.84 5.52
CA GLU A 73 2.48 -9.09 6.10
C GLU A 73 3.23 -8.30 5.01
N ILE A 74 3.96 -7.26 5.42
CA ILE A 74 4.89 -6.58 4.53
C ILE A 74 6.12 -7.48 4.32
N GLU A 75 6.43 -7.76 3.07
CA GLU A 75 7.55 -8.61 2.68
C GLU A 75 8.65 -7.84 1.97
N LEU A 76 9.90 -8.25 2.19
CA LEU A 76 11.02 -7.74 1.41
C LEU A 76 10.94 -8.31 -0.01
N LEU A 77 10.91 -7.42 -1.00
CA LEU A 77 11.01 -7.82 -2.40
C LEU A 77 12.40 -8.41 -2.66
N LYS A 78 12.44 -9.61 -3.25
CA LYS A 78 13.67 -10.34 -3.59
C LYS A 78 14.22 -9.94 -4.94
#